data_AF-A0A511WLX0-F1
#
_entry.id   AF-A0A511WLX0-F1
#
_cell.length_a   1.000
_cell.length_b   1.000
_cell.length_c   1.000
_cell.angle_alpha   90.00
_cell.angle_beta   90.00
_cell.angle_gamma   90.00
#
_symmetry.space_group_name_H-M   'P 1'
#
loop_
_entity.id
_entity.type
_entity.pdbx_description
1 polymer ?
#
loop_
_entity_poly.entity_id
_entity_poly.type
_entity_poly.pdbx_seq_one_letter_code
_entity_poly.pdbx_strand_id
1 'polypeptide(L)'
;MKRSLRIGVWSMLLVLGSVLSFFHLQASVQADGEGQTVYVIPVKDTVERGMAAFLNRTTEEARENGVDHIIFEIDTPGGRVDAAGDIGEIFQDLDVPNSAFVTNRAYSAGSYIALNADSIYMKQTATMGASGVINSDGTAADKKAQSAWISAMVAAAESTGRDPLYARAMADASVDLKDYGAPEGEFLTLGATDAEEVGYAEGIVDDRNELLSVLGLSDATVIEENPTLSENIARFLTDPVVIPILLSIASIGLVVELYSPGFGIPGTMGALSLVLFFYGHIVAGLAGYEAIILLVLGIGLVIAEFFLPGGIAGIAGIVAIVSSLMLSSADMGHMAMSIGIALLVTIVVSIVLFKFVGLERGFFRHIILNDSTSSEKGYVSSQNRLDLIGMEGEAITPLRPSGTADFNGERLDVVSEGGFIPVHQTVKIMKTEGSRIVVREVKKADQEEETN
;
A
#
# COMPACT_ATOMS: atom_id res chain seq x y z
N MET A 1 14.44 10.48 23.55
CA MET A 1 13.75 9.19 23.70
C MET A 1 14.57 8.28 24.62
N LYS A 2 14.01 7.79 25.74
CA LYS A 2 14.78 7.05 26.75
C LYS A 2 15.35 5.74 26.16
N ARG A 3 16.62 5.46 26.41
CA ARG A 3 17.35 4.25 25.94
C ARG A 3 16.57 2.95 26.19
N SER A 4 15.77 2.90 27.25
CA SER A 4 14.91 1.76 27.61
C SER A 4 13.81 1.44 26.59
N LEU A 5 13.27 2.45 25.89
CA LEU A 5 12.20 2.24 24.91
C LEU A 5 12.75 1.69 23.58
N ARG A 6 13.97 2.11 23.20
CA ARG A 6 14.69 1.55 22.04
C ARG A 6 15.04 0.08 22.28
N ILE A 7 15.51 -0.27 23.48
CA ILE A 7 15.82 -1.66 23.82
C ILE A 7 14.56 -2.52 23.74
N GLY A 8 13.40 -2.04 24.23
CA GLY A 8 12.13 -2.78 24.13
C GLY A 8 11.68 -3.10 22.70
N VAL A 9 11.84 -2.17 21.76
CA VAL A 9 11.47 -2.39 20.34
C VAL A 9 12.42 -3.39 19.67
N TRP A 10 13.73 -3.31 19.95
CA TRP A 10 14.71 -4.26 19.40
C TRP A 10 14.59 -5.65 20.04
N SER A 11 14.24 -5.75 21.32
CA SER A 11 13.94 -7.01 22.01
C SER A 11 12.68 -7.67 21.44
N MET A 12 11.64 -6.89 21.13
CA MET A 12 10.40 -7.39 20.54
C MET A 12 10.61 -7.89 19.10
N LEU A 13 11.44 -7.22 18.29
CA LEU A 13 11.80 -7.66 16.94
C LEU A 13 12.69 -8.92 16.94
N LEU A 14 13.60 -9.05 17.91
CA LEU A 14 14.43 -10.26 18.07
C LEU A 14 13.61 -11.47 18.56
N VAL A 15 12.61 -11.25 19.42
CA VAL A 15 11.68 -12.31 19.85
C VAL A 15 10.75 -12.71 18.70
N LEU A 16 10.30 -11.77 17.87
CA LEU A 16 9.48 -12.08 16.68
C LEU A 16 10.29 -12.88 15.64
N GLY A 17 11.57 -12.54 15.44
CA GLY A 17 12.47 -13.28 14.54
C GLY A 17 12.87 -14.67 15.06
N SER A 18 12.97 -14.86 16.37
CA SER A 18 13.29 -16.18 16.95
C SER A 18 12.09 -17.11 17.03
N VAL A 19 10.87 -16.58 17.18
CA VAL A 19 9.62 -17.36 17.09
C VAL A 19 9.38 -17.86 15.65
N LEU A 20 9.75 -17.08 14.63
CA LEU A 20 9.69 -17.50 13.21
C LEU A 20 10.72 -18.60 12.87
N SER A 21 11.79 -18.72 13.64
CA SER A 21 12.85 -19.72 13.40
C SER A 21 12.57 -21.08 14.08
N PHE A 22 11.55 -21.16 14.96
CA PHE A 22 11.27 -22.34 15.77
C PHE A 22 10.15 -23.25 15.23
N PHE A 23 9.54 -22.91 14.08
CA PHE A 23 8.43 -23.67 13.49
C PHE A 23 8.80 -24.57 12.30
N HIS A 24 10.08 -24.80 12.04
CA HIS A 24 10.56 -25.69 10.95
C HIS A 24 10.88 -27.11 11.42
N LEU A 25 10.04 -27.69 12.28
CA LEU A 25 10.09 -29.12 12.58
C LEU A 25 8.73 -29.75 12.23
N GLN A 26 8.41 -29.81 10.94
CA GLN A 26 7.41 -30.76 10.46
C GLN A 26 8.05 -32.15 10.54
N ALA A 27 7.60 -32.93 11.51
CA ALA A 27 7.80 -34.36 11.49
C ALA A 27 7.04 -34.88 10.25
N SER A 28 7.77 -35.32 9.24
CA SER A 28 7.23 -36.16 8.18
C SER A 28 6.78 -37.46 8.85
N VAL A 29 5.49 -37.55 9.18
CA VAL A 29 4.86 -38.83 9.48
C VAL A 29 4.84 -39.58 8.15
N GLN A 30 5.89 -40.36 7.94
CA GLN A 30 5.96 -41.29 6.84
C GLN A 30 4.92 -42.37 7.14
N ALA A 31 3.76 -42.24 6.51
CA ALA A 31 2.75 -43.27 6.49
C ALA A 31 3.29 -44.41 5.63
N ASP A 32 4.01 -45.32 6.26
CA ASP A 32 4.28 -46.65 5.72
C ASP A 32 2.94 -47.40 5.69
N GLY A 33 2.26 -47.36 4.54
CA GLY A 33 0.99 -48.05 4.32
C GLY A 33 0.79 -48.37 2.85
N GLU A 34 0.56 -49.65 2.56
CA GLU A 34 0.23 -50.22 1.23
C GLU A 34 -1.15 -49.76 0.68
N GLY A 35 -1.64 -48.57 1.09
CA GLY A 35 -2.94 -48.03 0.71
C GLY A 35 -2.79 -46.80 -0.18
N GLN A 36 -3.76 -46.59 -1.08
CA GLN A 36 -3.83 -45.37 -1.88
C GLN A 36 -3.98 -44.15 -0.98
N THR A 37 -3.43 -43.02 -1.39
CA THR A 37 -3.60 -41.74 -0.70
C THR A 37 -4.47 -40.83 -1.55
N VAL A 38 -5.36 -40.08 -0.91
CA VAL A 38 -6.26 -39.12 -1.58
C VAL A 38 -6.18 -37.79 -0.89
N TYR A 39 -5.92 -36.73 -1.65
CA TYR A 39 -6.00 -35.37 -1.15
C TYR A 39 -7.40 -34.83 -1.38
N VAL A 40 -7.98 -34.20 -0.36
CA VAL A 40 -9.24 -33.46 -0.47
C VAL A 40 -8.93 -31.98 -0.32
N ILE A 41 -9.16 -31.22 -1.39
CA ILE A 41 -8.81 -29.81 -1.50
C ILE A 41 -10.10 -28.99 -1.65
N PRO A 42 -10.43 -28.09 -0.72
CA PRO A 42 -11.66 -27.31 -0.79
C PRO A 42 -11.57 -26.15 -1.79
N VAL A 43 -12.57 -26.04 -2.67
CA VAL A 43 -12.82 -24.86 -3.52
C VAL A 43 -14.10 -24.19 -3.01
N LYS A 44 -13.96 -23.45 -1.91
CA LYS A 44 -15.07 -22.84 -1.17
C LYS A 44 -15.04 -21.31 -1.22
N ASP A 45 -16.21 -20.71 -1.16
CA ASP A 45 -16.39 -19.25 -1.22
C ASP A 45 -15.95 -18.63 -2.55
N THR A 46 -15.77 -17.31 -2.58
CA THR A 46 -15.47 -16.55 -3.81
C THR A 46 -14.17 -17.00 -4.47
N VAL A 47 -14.19 -17.23 -5.78
CA VAL A 47 -12.98 -17.49 -6.58
C VAL A 47 -12.13 -16.22 -6.66
N GLU A 48 -10.95 -16.26 -6.06
CA GLU A 48 -10.00 -15.15 -5.99
C GLU A 48 -8.56 -15.66 -6.11
N ARG A 49 -7.58 -14.75 -6.24
CA ARG A 49 -6.20 -15.12 -6.58
C ARG A 49 -5.48 -15.93 -5.49
N GLY A 50 -5.81 -15.70 -4.22
CA GLY A 50 -5.35 -16.50 -3.10
C GLY A 50 -5.87 -17.95 -3.14
N MET A 51 -7.06 -18.20 -3.69
CA MET A 51 -7.54 -19.56 -3.99
C MET A 51 -6.66 -20.20 -5.05
N ALA A 52 -6.30 -19.49 -6.12
CA ALA A 52 -5.39 -20.01 -7.14
C ALA A 52 -4.01 -20.36 -6.55
N ALA A 53 -3.45 -19.49 -5.70
CA ALA A 53 -2.19 -19.75 -5.01
C ALA A 53 -2.29 -20.94 -4.05
N PHE A 54 -3.39 -21.06 -3.30
CA PHE A 54 -3.67 -22.20 -2.42
C PHE A 54 -3.74 -23.51 -3.22
N LEU A 55 -4.52 -23.53 -4.30
CA LEU A 55 -4.66 -24.71 -5.16
C LEU A 55 -3.31 -25.09 -5.75
N ASN A 56 -2.56 -24.15 -6.33
CA ASN A 56 -1.22 -24.39 -6.88
C ASN A 56 -0.26 -25.03 -5.85
N ARG A 57 -0.25 -24.52 -4.60
CA ARG A 57 0.57 -25.11 -3.54
C ARG A 57 0.13 -26.55 -3.23
N THR A 58 -1.16 -26.76 -3.00
CA THR A 58 -1.68 -28.07 -2.58
C THR A 58 -1.59 -29.12 -3.69
N THR A 59 -1.72 -28.72 -4.96
CA THR A 59 -1.52 -29.61 -6.11
C THR A 59 -0.05 -29.96 -6.32
N GLU A 60 0.86 -29.02 -6.07
CA GLU A 60 2.29 -29.29 -6.11
C GLU A 60 2.72 -30.20 -4.95
N GLU A 61 2.24 -29.95 -3.73
CA GLU A 61 2.46 -30.83 -2.57
C GLU A 61 1.90 -32.24 -2.83
N ALA A 62 0.71 -32.34 -3.45
CA ALA A 62 0.14 -33.60 -3.87
C ALA A 62 1.08 -34.34 -4.84
N ARG A 63 1.58 -33.65 -5.87
CA ARG A 63 2.52 -34.20 -6.84
C ARG A 63 3.83 -34.66 -6.19
N GLU A 64 4.40 -33.86 -5.29
CA GLU A 64 5.64 -34.18 -4.57
C GLU A 64 5.48 -35.38 -3.63
N ASN A 65 4.31 -35.51 -3.00
CA ASN A 65 3.99 -36.62 -2.10
C ASN A 65 3.49 -37.88 -2.83
N GLY A 66 3.31 -37.83 -4.16
CA GLY A 66 2.92 -38.97 -4.98
C GLY A 66 1.53 -39.52 -4.65
N VAL A 67 0.55 -38.64 -4.42
CA VAL A 67 -0.84 -39.05 -4.16
C VAL A 67 -1.47 -39.75 -5.35
N ASP A 68 -2.41 -40.66 -5.10
CA ASP A 68 -3.09 -41.44 -6.14
C ASP A 68 -4.28 -40.70 -6.76
N HIS A 69 -4.93 -39.79 -6.02
CA HIS A 69 -6.08 -39.02 -6.50
C HIS A 69 -6.24 -37.69 -5.76
N ILE A 70 -6.80 -36.71 -6.43
CA ILE A 70 -7.19 -35.42 -5.83
C ILE A 70 -8.70 -35.20 -5.97
N ILE A 71 -9.39 -34.93 -4.86
CA ILE A 71 -10.80 -34.54 -4.84
C ILE A 71 -10.90 -33.04 -4.53
N PHE A 72 -11.38 -32.27 -5.50
CA PHE A 72 -11.69 -30.85 -5.33
C PHE A 72 -13.13 -30.70 -4.83
N GLU A 73 -13.32 -30.35 -3.55
CA GLU A 73 -14.66 -30.20 -2.97
C GLU A 73 -15.19 -28.77 -3.24
N ILE A 74 -16.12 -28.63 -4.19
CA ILE A 74 -16.58 -27.35 -4.73
C ILE A 74 -17.88 -26.89 -4.05
N ASP A 75 -17.85 -25.69 -3.47
CA ASP A 75 -19.03 -24.86 -3.12
C ASP A 75 -18.67 -23.38 -3.28
N THR A 76 -18.91 -22.84 -4.48
CA THR A 76 -18.58 -21.47 -4.81
C THR A 76 -19.70 -20.77 -5.59
N PRO A 77 -19.98 -19.48 -5.30
CA PRO A 77 -20.81 -18.64 -6.14
C PRO A 77 -20.08 -18.14 -7.40
N GLY A 78 -18.79 -18.46 -7.56
CA GLY A 78 -17.92 -17.92 -8.58
C GLY A 78 -17.06 -16.76 -8.07
N GLY A 79 -16.53 -15.94 -8.98
CA GLY A 79 -15.61 -14.87 -8.61
C GLY A 79 -14.88 -14.32 -9.83
N ARG A 80 -13.58 -14.05 -9.67
CA ARG A 80 -12.80 -13.39 -10.72
C ARG A 80 -12.49 -14.34 -11.89
N VAL A 81 -12.71 -13.84 -13.10
CA VAL A 81 -12.42 -14.54 -14.36
C VAL A 81 -10.92 -14.82 -14.55
N ASP A 82 -10.05 -13.90 -14.14
CA ASP A 82 -8.59 -14.10 -14.23
C ASP A 82 -8.12 -15.23 -13.32
N ALA A 83 -8.53 -15.21 -12.04
CA ALA A 83 -8.22 -16.28 -11.10
C ALA A 83 -8.81 -17.64 -11.52
N ALA A 84 -10.01 -17.65 -12.10
CA ALA A 84 -10.60 -18.87 -12.65
C ALA A 84 -9.74 -19.44 -13.79
N GLY A 85 -9.24 -18.58 -14.68
CA GLY A 85 -8.30 -18.95 -15.74
C GLY A 85 -7.03 -19.59 -15.19
N ASP A 86 -6.38 -18.95 -14.21
CA ASP A 86 -5.17 -19.48 -13.54
C ASP A 86 -5.44 -20.86 -12.92
N ILE A 87 -6.60 -21.06 -12.30
CA ILE A 87 -7.00 -22.36 -11.74
C ILE A 87 -7.24 -23.41 -12.83
N GLY A 88 -7.85 -23.01 -13.96
CA GLY A 88 -8.00 -23.90 -15.11
C GLY A 88 -6.66 -24.39 -15.65
N GLU A 89 -5.66 -23.51 -15.73
CA GLU A 89 -4.28 -23.88 -16.12
C GLU A 89 -3.67 -24.89 -15.13
N ILE A 90 -3.82 -24.66 -13.82
CA ILE A 90 -3.39 -25.61 -12.79
C ILE A 90 -4.00 -27.00 -13.03
N PHE A 91 -5.30 -27.07 -13.32
CA PHE A 91 -5.99 -28.34 -13.56
C PHE A 91 -5.51 -29.03 -14.85
N GLN A 92 -5.27 -28.27 -15.91
CA GLN A 92 -4.79 -28.80 -17.19
C GLN A 92 -3.35 -29.34 -17.12
N ASP A 93 -2.54 -28.81 -16.20
CA ASP A 93 -1.16 -29.24 -15.94
C ASP A 93 -1.07 -30.38 -14.90
N LEU A 94 -2.19 -30.84 -14.32
CA LEU A 94 -2.21 -31.94 -13.35
C LEU A 94 -2.02 -33.31 -14.04
N ASP A 95 -0.96 -34.01 -13.66
CA ASP A 95 -0.76 -35.42 -14.02
C ASP A 95 -1.45 -36.41 -13.06
N VAL A 96 -1.90 -35.92 -11.90
CA VAL A 96 -2.57 -36.73 -10.87
C VAL A 96 -4.08 -36.81 -11.20
N PRO A 97 -4.69 -38.01 -11.24
CA PRO A 97 -6.12 -38.17 -11.46
C PRO A 97 -6.94 -37.31 -10.48
N ASN A 98 -7.94 -36.60 -11.00
CA ASN A 98 -8.71 -35.68 -10.17
C ASN A 98 -10.22 -35.69 -10.42
N SER A 99 -10.97 -35.33 -9.38
CA SER A 99 -12.43 -35.23 -9.43
C SER A 99 -12.92 -33.95 -8.77
N ALA A 100 -13.78 -33.20 -9.45
CA ALA A 100 -14.58 -32.15 -8.85
C ALA A 100 -15.80 -32.77 -8.15
N PHE A 101 -15.93 -32.55 -6.84
CA PHE A 101 -17.12 -32.92 -6.08
C PHE A 101 -17.93 -31.68 -5.74
N VAL A 102 -19.00 -31.42 -6.49
CA VAL A 102 -19.89 -30.28 -6.26
C VAL A 102 -20.85 -30.60 -5.12
N THR A 103 -20.56 -30.03 -3.95
CA THR A 103 -21.34 -30.30 -2.73
C THR A 103 -22.60 -29.46 -2.62
N ASN A 104 -22.62 -28.29 -3.26
CA ASN A 104 -23.74 -27.36 -3.19
C ASN A 104 -23.84 -26.52 -4.48
N ARG A 105 -22.80 -25.74 -4.81
CA ARG A 105 -22.84 -24.85 -5.98
C ARG A 105 -21.49 -24.82 -6.69
N ALA A 106 -21.52 -24.92 -8.01
CA ALA A 106 -20.41 -24.60 -8.90
C ALA A 106 -20.87 -23.53 -9.89
N TYR A 107 -21.09 -22.31 -9.39
CA TYR A 107 -21.61 -21.21 -10.20
C TYR A 107 -20.51 -20.37 -10.83
N SER A 108 -20.80 -19.81 -11.99
CA SER A 108 -19.90 -18.88 -12.69
C SER A 108 -18.48 -19.45 -12.84
N ALA A 109 -17.45 -18.79 -12.31
CA ALA A 109 -16.08 -19.31 -12.28
C ALA A 109 -15.98 -20.75 -11.72
N GLY A 110 -16.86 -21.14 -10.79
CA GLY A 110 -16.91 -22.49 -10.23
C GLY A 110 -17.26 -23.56 -11.26
N SER A 111 -18.14 -23.28 -12.22
CA SER A 111 -18.45 -24.25 -13.27
C SER A 111 -17.26 -24.42 -14.20
N TYR A 112 -16.54 -23.33 -14.50
CA TYR A 112 -15.32 -23.39 -15.31
C TYR A 112 -14.26 -24.27 -14.63
N ILE A 113 -14.05 -24.09 -13.32
CA ILE A 113 -13.12 -24.92 -12.53
C ILE A 113 -13.55 -26.39 -12.58
N ALA A 114 -14.82 -26.68 -12.32
CA ALA A 114 -15.35 -28.05 -12.38
C ALA A 114 -15.15 -28.70 -13.76
N LEU A 115 -15.35 -27.96 -14.85
CA LEU A 115 -15.20 -28.46 -16.23
C LEU A 115 -13.75 -28.83 -16.59
N ASN A 116 -12.76 -28.28 -15.90
CA ASN A 116 -11.36 -28.64 -16.10
C ASN A 116 -10.95 -29.90 -15.31
N ALA A 117 -11.82 -30.44 -14.44
CA ALA A 117 -11.54 -31.69 -13.74
C ALA A 117 -11.79 -32.92 -14.64
N ASP A 118 -11.04 -34.00 -14.42
CA ASP A 118 -11.20 -35.24 -15.21
C ASP A 118 -12.63 -35.79 -15.07
N SER A 119 -13.17 -35.73 -13.85
CA SER A 119 -14.52 -36.15 -13.50
C SER A 119 -15.21 -35.14 -12.58
N ILE A 120 -16.53 -35.07 -12.67
CA ILE A 120 -17.45 -34.25 -11.90
C ILE A 120 -18.49 -35.17 -11.25
N TYR A 121 -18.55 -35.12 -9.93
CA TYR A 121 -19.60 -35.75 -9.13
C TYR A 121 -20.39 -34.68 -8.41
N MET A 122 -21.69 -34.87 -8.25
CA MET A 122 -22.56 -33.86 -7.66
C MET A 122 -23.38 -34.44 -6.52
N LYS A 123 -23.64 -33.66 -5.47
CA LYS A 123 -24.75 -33.98 -4.55
C LYS A 123 -26.09 -33.78 -5.25
N GLN A 124 -27.12 -34.55 -4.87
CA GLN A 124 -28.46 -34.44 -5.47
C GLN A 124 -29.03 -33.01 -5.46
N THR A 125 -28.70 -32.22 -4.43
CA THR A 125 -29.15 -30.82 -4.28
C THR A 125 -28.21 -29.80 -4.93
N ALA A 126 -27.10 -30.25 -5.52
CA ALA A 126 -26.10 -29.37 -6.08
C ALA A 126 -26.49 -28.86 -7.47
N THR A 127 -25.89 -27.74 -7.84
CA THR A 127 -26.15 -27.05 -9.10
C THR A 127 -24.86 -26.50 -9.70
N MET A 128 -24.79 -26.43 -11.03
CA MET A 128 -23.63 -25.91 -11.76
C MET A 128 -24.05 -25.05 -12.95
N GLY A 129 -23.28 -24.00 -13.25
CA GLY A 129 -23.53 -23.10 -14.38
C GLY A 129 -23.88 -21.68 -13.98
N ALA A 130 -24.69 -21.02 -14.82
CA ALA A 130 -24.83 -19.56 -14.90
C ALA A 130 -23.47 -18.83 -14.85
N SER A 131 -22.79 -18.84 -15.98
CA SER A 131 -21.37 -18.48 -16.11
C SER A 131 -21.09 -17.35 -17.09
N GLY A 132 -22.09 -16.52 -17.36
CA GLY A 132 -21.89 -15.24 -18.03
C GLY A 132 -20.96 -14.31 -17.23
N VAL A 133 -20.17 -13.50 -17.94
CA VAL A 133 -19.25 -12.54 -17.30
C VAL A 133 -19.96 -11.23 -17.04
N ILE A 134 -19.82 -10.70 -15.82
CA ILE A 134 -20.36 -9.39 -15.43
C ILE A 134 -19.25 -8.48 -14.92
N ASN A 135 -19.44 -7.18 -15.12
CA ASN A 135 -18.62 -6.14 -14.52
C ASN A 135 -18.98 -5.98 -13.03
N SER A 136 -18.13 -5.28 -12.28
CA SER A 136 -18.35 -5.00 -10.85
C SER A 136 -19.62 -4.18 -10.56
N ASP A 137 -20.20 -3.52 -11.56
CA ASP A 137 -21.46 -2.79 -11.45
C ASP A 137 -22.70 -3.66 -11.74
N GLY A 138 -22.50 -4.96 -12.01
CA GLY A 138 -23.56 -5.92 -12.33
C GLY A 138 -24.02 -5.90 -13.78
N THR A 139 -23.43 -5.07 -14.64
CA THR A 139 -23.71 -5.07 -16.09
C THR A 139 -22.95 -6.19 -16.80
N ALA A 140 -23.44 -6.61 -17.96
CA ALA A 140 -22.70 -7.56 -18.79
C ALA A 140 -21.34 -6.97 -19.20
N ALA A 141 -20.29 -7.78 -19.12
CA ALA A 141 -18.97 -7.41 -19.63
C ALA A 141 -19.01 -7.13 -21.13
N ASP A 142 -18.00 -6.42 -21.65
CA ASP A 142 -17.94 -6.05 -23.05
C ASP A 142 -17.86 -7.29 -23.96
N LYS A 143 -18.24 -7.12 -25.24
CA LYS A 143 -18.34 -8.24 -26.20
C LYS A 143 -17.03 -9.04 -26.34
N LYS A 144 -15.87 -8.40 -26.18
CA LYS A 144 -14.58 -9.09 -26.27
C LYS A 144 -14.39 -10.00 -25.06
N ALA A 145 -14.64 -9.50 -23.85
CA ALA A 145 -14.57 -10.29 -22.63
C ALA A 145 -15.57 -11.46 -22.64
N GLN A 146 -16.81 -11.22 -23.05
CA GLN A 146 -17.83 -12.27 -23.21
C GLN A 146 -17.38 -13.35 -24.19
N SER A 147 -16.97 -12.95 -25.40
CA SER A 147 -16.55 -13.89 -26.43
C SER A 147 -15.34 -14.72 -26.00
N ALA A 148 -14.36 -14.11 -25.32
CA ALA A 148 -13.19 -14.83 -24.82
C ALA A 148 -13.58 -15.85 -23.74
N TRP A 149 -14.47 -15.48 -22.84
CA TRP A 149 -14.92 -16.38 -21.77
C TRP A 149 -15.78 -17.55 -22.28
N ILE A 150 -16.67 -17.30 -23.24
CA ILE A 150 -17.43 -18.36 -23.91
C ILE A 150 -16.47 -19.36 -24.56
N SER A 151 -15.41 -18.88 -25.23
CA SER A 151 -14.39 -19.76 -25.80
C SER A 151 -13.64 -20.57 -24.74
N ALA A 152 -13.31 -19.98 -23.59
CA ALA A 152 -12.65 -20.69 -22.49
C ALA A 152 -13.54 -21.81 -21.91
N MET A 153 -14.82 -21.51 -21.66
CA MET A 153 -15.81 -22.49 -21.17
C MET A 153 -16.00 -23.66 -22.15
N VAL A 154 -16.11 -23.36 -23.45
CA VAL A 154 -16.20 -24.38 -24.50
C VAL A 154 -14.94 -25.25 -24.54
N ALA A 155 -13.75 -24.63 -24.48
CA ALA A 155 -12.49 -25.35 -24.50
C ALA A 155 -12.31 -26.28 -23.29
N ALA A 156 -12.73 -25.84 -22.09
CA ALA A 156 -12.68 -26.66 -20.88
C ALA A 156 -13.60 -27.90 -20.96
N ALA A 157 -14.79 -27.75 -21.56
CA ALA A 157 -15.66 -28.91 -21.81
C ALA A 157 -15.03 -29.86 -22.84
N GLU A 158 -14.50 -29.34 -23.94
CA GLU A 158 -13.88 -30.15 -24.99
C GLU A 158 -12.62 -30.89 -24.50
N SER A 159 -11.80 -30.26 -23.66
CA SER A 159 -10.57 -30.87 -23.13
C SER A 159 -10.84 -32.10 -22.27
N THR A 160 -12.02 -32.20 -21.69
CA THR A 160 -12.47 -33.34 -20.86
C THR A 160 -13.50 -34.22 -21.57
N GLY A 161 -13.73 -34.00 -22.87
CA GLY A 161 -14.63 -34.83 -23.69
C GLY A 161 -16.12 -34.58 -23.50
N ARG A 162 -16.50 -33.47 -22.86
CA ARG A 162 -17.89 -33.07 -22.62
C ARG A 162 -18.44 -32.27 -23.81
N ASP A 163 -19.76 -32.40 -24.08
CA ASP A 163 -20.39 -31.67 -25.19
C ASP A 163 -20.29 -30.15 -24.98
N PRO A 164 -19.62 -29.40 -25.88
CA PRO A 164 -19.42 -27.95 -25.71
C PRO A 164 -20.72 -27.13 -25.70
N LEU A 165 -21.85 -27.70 -26.14
CA LEU A 165 -23.13 -27.01 -26.20
C LEU A 165 -23.57 -26.49 -24.82
N TYR A 166 -23.50 -27.31 -23.78
CA TYR A 166 -24.00 -26.93 -22.45
C TYR A 166 -23.07 -25.92 -21.77
N ALA A 167 -21.75 -26.06 -21.89
CA ALA A 167 -20.78 -25.07 -21.40
C ALA A 167 -20.93 -23.72 -22.11
N ARG A 168 -21.22 -23.73 -23.42
CA ARG A 168 -21.61 -22.51 -24.14
C ARG A 168 -22.88 -21.92 -23.55
N ALA A 169 -23.94 -22.71 -23.36
CA ALA A 169 -25.20 -22.22 -22.81
C ALA A 169 -25.09 -21.71 -21.36
N MET A 170 -24.12 -22.21 -20.58
CA MET A 170 -23.80 -21.65 -19.27
C MET A 170 -23.27 -20.22 -19.37
N ALA A 171 -22.50 -19.89 -20.42
CA ALA A 171 -21.84 -18.59 -20.59
C ALA A 171 -22.49 -17.65 -21.62
N ASP A 172 -23.39 -18.15 -22.46
CA ASP A 172 -24.06 -17.43 -23.55
C ASP A 172 -25.58 -17.66 -23.46
N ALA A 173 -26.29 -16.64 -22.98
CA ALA A 173 -27.74 -16.67 -22.82
C ALA A 173 -28.50 -16.73 -24.17
N SER A 174 -27.84 -16.61 -25.32
CA SER A 174 -28.52 -16.74 -26.62
C SER A 174 -28.79 -18.18 -27.05
N VAL A 175 -28.23 -19.17 -26.35
CA VAL A 175 -28.45 -20.59 -26.64
C VAL A 175 -29.78 -21.06 -26.03
N ASP A 176 -30.74 -21.49 -26.85
CA ASP A 176 -32.02 -22.05 -26.39
C ASP A 176 -31.88 -23.52 -26.00
N LEU A 177 -31.89 -23.79 -24.69
CA LEU A 177 -31.98 -25.11 -24.05
C LEU A 177 -33.16 -25.16 -23.08
N LYS A 178 -34.35 -24.74 -23.53
CA LYS A 178 -35.59 -24.77 -22.72
C LYS A 178 -35.91 -26.11 -22.05
N ASP A 179 -35.50 -27.24 -22.63
CA ASP A 179 -35.76 -28.57 -22.08
C ASP A 179 -34.99 -28.78 -20.75
N TYR A 180 -33.92 -28.01 -20.52
CA TYR A 180 -33.13 -27.95 -19.29
C TYR A 180 -33.34 -26.63 -18.52
N GLY A 181 -34.48 -25.96 -18.73
CA GLY A 181 -34.83 -24.74 -18.00
C GLY A 181 -34.03 -23.50 -18.40
N ALA A 182 -33.43 -23.46 -19.60
CA ALA A 182 -32.66 -22.33 -20.10
C ALA A 182 -33.16 -21.88 -21.50
N PRO A 183 -34.35 -21.25 -21.60
CA PRO A 183 -34.81 -20.67 -22.85
C PRO A 183 -33.91 -19.49 -23.30
N GLU A 184 -34.02 -19.09 -24.57
CA GLU A 184 -33.28 -17.91 -25.11
C GLU A 184 -33.46 -16.68 -24.19
N GLY A 185 -32.34 -16.14 -23.71
CA GLY A 185 -32.27 -15.03 -22.76
C GLY A 185 -31.86 -15.43 -21.34
N GLU A 186 -31.84 -16.72 -21.01
CA GLU A 186 -31.43 -17.25 -19.71
C GLU A 186 -30.15 -18.10 -19.82
N PHE A 187 -29.29 -18.06 -18.80
CA PHE A 187 -28.10 -18.92 -18.76
C PHE A 187 -28.46 -20.31 -18.24
N LEU A 188 -27.83 -21.34 -18.81
CA LEU A 188 -28.00 -22.70 -18.33
C LEU A 188 -27.46 -22.87 -16.90
N THR A 189 -28.29 -23.44 -16.03
CA THR A 189 -27.89 -23.94 -14.70
C THR A 189 -28.41 -25.37 -14.59
N LEU A 190 -27.50 -26.34 -14.54
CA LEU A 190 -27.86 -27.76 -14.42
C LEU A 190 -27.99 -28.13 -12.95
N GLY A 191 -29.09 -28.82 -12.60
CA GLY A 191 -29.15 -29.63 -11.39
C GLY A 191 -28.37 -30.93 -11.56
N ALA A 192 -28.09 -31.64 -10.46
CA ALA A 192 -27.33 -32.88 -10.51
C ALA A 192 -27.90 -33.94 -11.48
N THR A 193 -29.23 -34.10 -11.53
CA THR A 193 -29.90 -35.05 -12.43
C THR A 193 -29.75 -34.66 -13.89
N ASP A 194 -29.96 -33.38 -14.23
CA ASP A 194 -29.79 -32.91 -15.60
C ASP A 194 -28.31 -32.98 -16.02
N ALA A 195 -27.38 -32.68 -15.11
CA ALA A 195 -25.95 -32.79 -15.35
C ALA A 195 -25.52 -34.23 -15.65
N GLU A 196 -26.03 -35.22 -14.91
CA GLU A 196 -25.78 -36.64 -15.18
C GLU A 196 -26.39 -37.07 -16.54
N GLU A 197 -27.63 -36.66 -16.83
CA GLU A 197 -28.32 -36.98 -18.09
C GLU A 197 -27.55 -36.50 -19.32
N VAL A 198 -26.96 -35.30 -19.25
CA VAL A 198 -26.22 -34.69 -20.37
C VAL A 198 -24.72 -34.98 -20.37
N GLY A 199 -24.23 -35.81 -19.44
CA GLY A 199 -22.81 -36.19 -19.36
C GLY A 199 -21.89 -35.07 -18.82
N TYR A 200 -22.45 -34.15 -18.03
CA TYR A 200 -21.71 -33.12 -17.29
C TYR A 200 -21.36 -33.52 -15.86
N ALA A 201 -21.90 -34.66 -15.38
CA ALA A 201 -21.47 -35.34 -14.17
C ALA A 201 -21.42 -36.86 -14.42
N GLU A 202 -20.42 -37.56 -13.89
CA GLU A 202 -20.33 -39.03 -13.99
C GLU A 202 -21.23 -39.73 -12.97
N GLY A 203 -21.69 -39.02 -11.94
CA GLY A 203 -22.64 -39.58 -10.99
C GLY A 203 -23.08 -38.61 -9.90
N ILE A 204 -24.19 -38.99 -9.26
CA ILE A 204 -24.73 -38.31 -8.09
C ILE A 204 -24.35 -39.11 -6.83
N VAL A 205 -23.74 -38.44 -5.85
CA VAL A 205 -23.29 -39.05 -4.58
C VAL A 205 -23.66 -38.16 -3.39
N ASP A 206 -24.01 -38.76 -2.25
CA ASP A 206 -24.50 -38.06 -1.07
C ASP A 206 -23.38 -37.42 -0.24
N ASP A 207 -22.24 -38.10 -0.14
CA ASP A 207 -21.08 -37.67 0.64
C ASP A 207 -19.74 -38.20 0.09
N ARG A 208 -18.65 -37.83 0.77
CA ARG A 208 -17.30 -38.21 0.37
C ARG A 208 -17.06 -39.72 0.44
N ASN A 209 -17.69 -40.44 1.37
CA ASN A 209 -17.48 -41.88 1.50
C ASN A 209 -18.08 -42.60 0.30
N GLU A 210 -19.27 -42.18 -0.14
CA GLU A 210 -19.86 -42.70 -1.37
C GLU A 210 -19.02 -42.35 -2.60
N LEU A 211 -18.53 -41.12 -2.71
CA LEU A 211 -17.61 -40.72 -3.78
C LEU A 211 -16.35 -41.61 -3.82
N LEU A 212 -15.69 -41.79 -2.68
CA LEU A 212 -14.53 -42.67 -2.57
C LEU A 212 -14.87 -44.11 -2.95
N SER A 213 -16.08 -44.58 -2.67
CA SER A 213 -16.54 -45.91 -3.09
C SER A 213 -16.68 -46.03 -4.60
N VAL A 214 -17.32 -45.05 -5.23
CA VAL A 214 -17.51 -45.03 -6.70
C VAL A 214 -16.17 -44.92 -7.43
N LEU A 215 -15.21 -44.19 -6.87
CA LEU A 215 -13.85 -44.07 -7.41
C LEU A 215 -12.95 -45.29 -7.14
N GLY A 216 -13.42 -46.27 -6.34
CA GLY A 216 -12.61 -47.43 -5.96
C GLY A 216 -11.53 -47.13 -4.92
N LEU A 217 -11.68 -46.04 -4.16
CA LEU A 217 -10.74 -45.48 -3.19
C LEU A 217 -11.25 -45.63 -1.73
N SER A 218 -12.11 -46.62 -1.45
CA SER A 218 -12.76 -46.78 -0.13
C SER A 218 -11.78 -47.00 1.03
N ASP A 219 -10.64 -47.64 0.77
CA ASP A 219 -9.60 -47.94 1.76
C ASP A 219 -8.45 -46.91 1.74
N ALA A 220 -8.61 -45.82 0.99
CA ALA A 220 -7.57 -44.82 0.84
C ALA A 220 -7.37 -43.98 2.11
N THR A 221 -6.13 -43.56 2.34
CA THR A 221 -5.81 -42.56 3.36
C THR A 221 -6.19 -41.17 2.84
N VAL A 222 -7.19 -40.56 3.45
CA VAL A 222 -7.68 -39.23 3.07
C VAL A 222 -6.93 -38.15 3.85
N ILE A 223 -6.28 -37.23 3.12
CA ILE A 223 -5.59 -36.06 3.68
C ILE A 223 -6.38 -34.80 3.29
N GLU A 224 -6.84 -34.07 4.30
CA GLU A 224 -7.58 -32.81 4.10
C GLU A 224 -6.64 -31.62 4.04
N GLU A 225 -6.54 -31.01 2.86
CA GLU A 225 -5.79 -29.78 2.69
C GLU A 225 -6.62 -28.57 3.10
N ASN A 226 -6.03 -27.69 3.90
CA ASN A 226 -6.69 -26.48 4.36
C ASN A 226 -5.79 -25.27 4.10
N PRO A 227 -6.38 -24.10 3.80
CA PRO A 227 -5.59 -22.89 3.70
C PRO A 227 -4.88 -22.59 5.02
N THR A 228 -3.60 -22.29 4.93
CA THR A 228 -2.76 -21.94 6.06
C THR A 228 -3.19 -20.61 6.68
N LEU A 229 -2.76 -20.34 7.92
CA LEU A 229 -2.99 -19.04 8.56
C LEU A 229 -2.42 -17.89 7.72
N SER A 230 -1.23 -18.09 7.15
CA SER A 230 -0.55 -17.11 6.31
C SER A 230 -1.37 -16.78 5.05
N GLU A 231 -1.93 -17.79 4.38
CA GLU A 231 -2.80 -17.60 3.21
C GLU A 231 -4.10 -16.89 3.58
N ASN A 232 -4.72 -17.23 4.71
CA ASN A 232 -5.90 -16.51 5.20
C ASN A 232 -5.62 -15.03 5.47
N ILE A 233 -4.49 -14.73 6.10
CA ILE A 233 -4.04 -13.35 6.33
C ILE A 233 -3.76 -12.67 5.00
N ALA A 234 -3.08 -13.33 4.07
CA ALA A 234 -2.77 -12.79 2.76
C ALA A 234 -4.05 -12.41 2.00
N ARG A 235 -5.04 -13.31 1.93
CA ARG A 235 -6.36 -13.06 1.33
C ARG A 235 -7.05 -11.86 1.93
N PHE A 236 -7.00 -11.69 3.25
CA PHE A 236 -7.56 -10.51 3.91
C PHE A 236 -6.81 -9.23 3.52
N LEU A 237 -5.47 -9.26 3.48
CA LEU A 237 -4.64 -8.09 3.18
C LEU A 237 -4.64 -7.69 1.70
N THR A 238 -4.97 -8.61 0.80
CA THR A 238 -5.09 -8.39 -0.64
C THR A 238 -6.53 -8.13 -1.10
N ASP A 239 -7.49 -8.11 -0.17
CA ASP A 239 -8.88 -7.78 -0.48
C ASP A 239 -8.99 -6.37 -1.09
N PRO A 240 -9.77 -6.18 -2.18
CA PRO A 240 -9.89 -4.90 -2.86
C PRO A 240 -10.32 -3.72 -1.98
N VAL A 241 -11.07 -3.97 -0.91
CA VAL A 241 -11.51 -2.96 0.06
C VAL A 241 -10.43 -2.71 1.12
N VAL A 242 -9.67 -3.74 1.50
CA VAL A 242 -8.64 -3.64 2.53
C VAL A 242 -7.39 -2.92 2.03
N ILE A 243 -6.97 -3.14 0.79
CA ILE A 243 -5.80 -2.48 0.17
C ILE A 243 -5.81 -0.94 0.33
N PRO A 244 -6.84 -0.20 -0.11
CA PRO A 244 -6.86 1.27 0.02
C PRO A 244 -6.86 1.73 1.48
N ILE A 245 -7.43 0.96 2.40
CA ILE A 245 -7.42 1.23 3.84
C ILE A 245 -5.98 1.10 4.39
N LEU A 246 -5.30 0.00 4.07
CA LEU A 246 -3.91 -0.24 4.47
C LEU A 246 -2.97 0.85 3.95
N LEU A 247 -3.08 1.22 2.67
CA LEU A 247 -2.28 2.29 2.07
C LEU A 247 -2.59 3.66 2.67
N SER A 248 -3.85 3.92 3.04
CA SER A 248 -4.25 5.14 3.75
C SER A 248 -3.65 5.19 5.15
N ILE A 249 -3.71 4.10 5.93
CA ILE A 249 -3.09 4.03 7.26
C ILE A 249 -1.57 4.19 7.17
N ALA A 250 -0.95 3.57 6.17
CA ALA A 250 0.48 3.72 5.87
C ALA A 250 0.87 5.19 5.68
N SER A 251 0.23 5.85 4.72
CA SER A 251 0.53 7.23 4.33
C SER A 251 0.15 8.25 5.41
N ILE A 252 -1.02 8.12 6.05
CA ILE A 252 -1.45 8.95 7.17
C ILE A 252 -0.51 8.80 8.37
N GLY A 253 -0.15 7.57 8.75
CA GLY A 253 0.73 7.33 9.89
C GLY A 253 2.09 7.98 9.72
N LEU A 254 2.67 7.87 8.52
CA LEU A 254 3.93 8.53 8.16
C LEU A 254 3.80 10.07 8.17
N VAL A 255 2.72 10.63 7.63
CA VAL A 255 2.51 12.09 7.64
C VAL A 255 2.26 12.61 9.06
N VAL A 256 1.38 11.97 9.83
CA VAL A 256 1.07 12.37 11.21
C VAL A 256 2.33 12.37 12.08
N GLU A 257 3.23 11.40 11.89
CA GLU A 257 4.53 11.38 12.57
C GLU A 257 5.35 12.66 12.33
N LEU A 258 5.34 13.21 11.10
CA LEU A 258 6.08 14.44 10.78
C LEU A 258 5.57 15.67 11.53
N TYR A 259 4.25 15.75 11.80
CA TYR A 259 3.60 16.86 12.51
C TYR A 259 3.51 16.63 14.03
N SER A 260 3.68 15.40 14.52
CA SER A 260 3.45 15.06 15.92
C SER A 260 4.68 15.31 16.81
N PRO A 261 4.54 16.00 17.96
CA PRO A 261 5.61 16.11 18.95
C PRO A 261 5.71 14.81 19.76
N GLY A 262 6.61 13.93 19.34
CA GLY A 262 6.80 12.60 19.90
C GLY A 262 7.53 11.73 18.88
N PHE A 263 7.85 10.49 19.23
CA PHE A 263 8.35 9.54 18.24
C PHE A 263 7.61 8.22 18.38
N GLY A 264 7.11 7.70 17.27
CA GLY A 264 7.06 6.28 17.02
C GLY A 264 5.68 5.70 16.82
N ILE A 265 4.61 6.18 17.48
CA ILE A 265 3.31 5.47 17.38
C ILE A 265 2.69 5.62 15.97
N PRO A 266 2.40 6.84 15.47
CA PRO A 266 1.89 7.01 14.11
C PRO A 266 2.83 6.45 13.04
N GLY A 267 4.13 6.73 13.15
CA GLY A 267 5.12 6.24 12.20
C GLY A 267 5.24 4.71 12.18
N THR A 268 5.16 4.05 13.35
CA THR A 268 5.18 2.58 13.45
C THR A 268 3.91 1.97 12.90
N MET A 269 2.74 2.57 13.14
CA MET A 269 1.49 2.14 12.51
C MET A 269 1.58 2.24 10.99
N GLY A 270 2.13 3.35 10.48
CA GLY A 270 2.33 3.55 9.05
C GLY A 270 3.28 2.52 8.44
N ALA A 271 4.45 2.31 9.06
CA ALA A 271 5.43 1.33 8.63
C ALA A 271 4.90 -0.11 8.72
N LEU A 272 4.20 -0.47 9.79
CA LEU A 272 3.58 -1.78 9.95
C LEU A 272 2.53 -2.03 8.87
N SER A 273 1.73 -1.02 8.52
CA SER A 273 0.73 -1.12 7.46
C SER A 273 1.39 -1.38 6.09
N LEU A 274 2.53 -0.74 5.79
CA LEU A 274 3.32 -1.07 4.60
C LEU A 274 3.88 -2.49 4.65
N VAL A 275 4.43 -2.92 5.79
CA VAL A 275 4.94 -4.29 5.95
C VAL A 275 3.83 -5.32 5.74
N LEU A 276 2.65 -5.10 6.31
CA LEU A 276 1.50 -5.98 6.13
C LEU A 276 1.04 -5.98 4.66
N PHE A 277 0.97 -4.82 4.02
CA PHE A 277 0.66 -4.73 2.60
C PHE A 277 1.62 -5.62 1.78
N PHE A 278 2.94 -5.45 1.88
CA PHE A 278 3.88 -6.24 1.11
C PHE A 278 3.89 -7.73 1.50
N TYR A 279 3.71 -8.04 2.79
CA TYR A 279 3.59 -9.41 3.27
C TYR A 279 2.41 -10.13 2.60
N GLY A 280 1.22 -9.53 2.60
CA GLY A 280 0.03 -10.11 1.97
C GLY A 280 0.22 -10.34 0.47
N HIS A 281 0.82 -9.37 -0.23
CA HIS A 281 1.03 -9.48 -1.68
C HIS A 281 2.13 -10.49 -2.05
N ILE A 282 3.17 -10.68 -1.21
CA ILE A 282 4.18 -11.73 -1.43
C ILE A 282 3.59 -13.11 -1.19
N VAL A 283 2.89 -13.30 -0.07
CA VAL A 283 2.29 -14.61 0.25
C VAL A 283 1.22 -14.99 -0.79
N ALA A 284 0.49 -14.02 -1.33
CA ALA A 284 -0.45 -14.23 -2.44
C ALA A 284 0.23 -14.39 -3.81
N GLY A 285 1.56 -14.35 -3.90
CA GLY A 285 2.30 -14.48 -5.16
C GLY A 285 2.20 -13.28 -6.11
N LEU A 286 1.66 -12.14 -5.66
CA LEU A 286 1.45 -10.92 -6.46
C LEU A 286 2.69 -10.01 -6.51
N ALA A 287 3.61 -10.15 -5.56
CA ALA A 287 4.80 -9.32 -5.45
C ALA A 287 6.04 -10.17 -5.18
N GLY A 288 7.15 -9.86 -5.84
CA GLY A 288 8.46 -10.44 -5.53
C GLY A 288 9.35 -9.51 -4.69
N TYR A 289 10.59 -9.96 -4.45
CA TYR A 289 11.58 -9.19 -3.71
C TYR A 289 11.99 -7.88 -4.40
N GLU A 290 11.88 -7.82 -5.73
CA GLU A 290 12.12 -6.63 -6.53
C GLU A 290 11.23 -5.45 -6.11
N ALA A 291 9.97 -5.71 -5.76
CA ALA A 291 9.06 -4.67 -5.30
C ALA A 291 9.53 -4.10 -3.95
N ILE A 292 9.96 -4.95 -3.01
CA ILE A 292 10.51 -4.50 -1.71
C ILE A 292 11.81 -3.71 -1.90
N ILE A 293 12.74 -4.20 -2.73
CA ILE A 293 14.02 -3.52 -2.98
C ILE A 293 13.75 -2.13 -3.54
N LEU A 294 12.82 -2.02 -4.49
CA LEU A 294 12.44 -0.74 -5.09
C LEU A 294 11.75 0.19 -4.09
N LEU A 295 10.92 -0.34 -3.18
CA LEU A 295 10.31 0.45 -2.09
C LEU A 295 11.39 1.04 -1.18
N VAL A 296 12.30 0.20 -0.70
CA VAL A 296 13.36 0.61 0.23
C VAL A 296 14.28 1.63 -0.43
N LEU A 297 14.64 1.43 -1.70
CA LEU A 297 15.39 2.39 -2.49
C LEU A 297 14.62 3.70 -2.64
N GLY A 298 13.32 3.64 -2.95
CA GLY A 298 12.47 4.82 -3.08
C GLY A 298 12.37 5.63 -1.78
N ILE A 299 12.13 4.97 -0.65
CA ILE A 299 12.16 5.59 0.68
C ILE A 299 13.54 6.20 0.98
N GLY A 300 14.61 5.49 0.65
CA GLY A 300 15.99 5.99 0.81
C GLY A 300 16.26 7.26 0.00
N LEU A 301 15.77 7.32 -1.25
CA LEU A 301 15.88 8.52 -2.10
C LEU A 301 15.07 9.70 -1.57
N VAL A 302 13.85 9.46 -1.05
CA VAL A 302 13.04 10.50 -0.39
C VAL A 302 13.76 11.03 0.86
N ILE A 303 14.40 10.16 1.65
CA ILE A 303 15.18 10.58 2.82
C ILE A 303 16.44 11.36 2.39
N ALA A 304 17.12 10.92 1.32
CA ALA A 304 18.31 11.58 0.80
C ALA A 304 18.03 13.00 0.30
N GLU A 305 16.82 13.27 -0.22
CA GLU A 305 16.40 14.62 -0.64
C GLU A 305 16.51 15.67 0.47
N PHE A 306 16.35 15.29 1.75
CA PHE A 306 16.54 16.25 2.86
C PHE A 306 17.99 16.77 2.98
N PHE A 307 18.94 16.10 2.34
CA PHE A 307 20.37 16.45 2.35
C PHE A 307 20.88 16.93 0.99
N LEU A 308 20.10 16.78 -0.07
CA LEU A 308 20.48 17.11 -1.44
C LEU A 308 19.69 18.33 -1.94
N PRO A 309 20.34 19.33 -2.57
CA PRO A 309 19.61 20.39 -3.24
C PRO A 309 19.08 19.90 -4.59
N GLY A 310 17.80 20.14 -4.90
CA GLY A 310 17.29 20.10 -6.27
C GLY A 310 15.98 19.35 -6.53
N GLY A 311 15.38 18.64 -5.56
CA GLY A 311 14.09 17.96 -5.73
C GLY A 311 14.13 16.65 -6.53
N ILE A 312 15.23 16.37 -7.22
CA ILE A 312 15.35 15.25 -8.16
C ILE A 312 15.33 13.91 -7.42
N ALA A 313 16.04 13.80 -6.29
CA ALA A 313 16.08 12.55 -5.52
C ALA A 313 14.70 12.25 -4.91
N GLY A 314 14.01 13.28 -4.41
CA GLY A 314 12.65 13.16 -3.91
C GLY A 314 11.66 12.67 -4.96
N ILE A 315 11.67 13.27 -6.16
CA ILE A 315 10.79 12.84 -7.27
C ILE A 315 11.12 11.41 -7.70
N ALA A 316 12.40 11.08 -7.89
CA ALA A 316 12.82 9.72 -8.23
C ALA A 316 12.39 8.71 -7.16
N GLY A 317 12.48 9.08 -5.88
CA GLY A 317 12.03 8.26 -4.76
C GLY A 317 10.52 8.03 -4.76
N ILE A 318 9.71 9.07 -5.01
CA ILE A 318 8.26 8.93 -5.14
C ILE A 318 7.90 8.01 -6.31
N VAL A 319 8.53 8.19 -7.48
CA VAL A 319 8.32 7.33 -8.65
C VAL A 319 8.68 5.88 -8.32
N ALA A 320 9.78 5.63 -7.62
CA ALA A 320 10.18 4.29 -7.19
C ALA A 320 9.16 3.67 -6.21
N ILE A 321 8.65 4.43 -5.23
CA ILE A 321 7.62 3.96 -4.29
C ILE A 321 6.33 3.60 -5.04
N VAL A 322 5.83 4.49 -5.90
CA VAL A 322 4.61 4.24 -6.68
C VAL A 322 4.82 3.03 -7.60
N SER A 323 5.97 2.92 -8.25
CA SER A 323 6.29 1.78 -9.12
C SER A 323 6.35 0.47 -8.35
N SER A 324 6.92 0.48 -7.14
CA SER A 324 6.94 -0.69 -6.25
C SER A 324 5.53 -1.16 -5.88
N LEU A 325 4.64 -0.23 -5.51
CA LEU A 325 3.24 -0.55 -5.22
C LEU A 325 2.49 -1.06 -6.46
N MET A 326 2.73 -0.46 -7.63
CA MET A 326 2.18 -0.92 -8.91
C MET A 326 2.64 -2.33 -9.28
N LEU A 327 3.93 -2.63 -9.09
CA LEU A 327 4.49 -3.97 -9.34
C LEU A 327 3.95 -5.02 -8.39
N SER A 328 3.41 -4.62 -7.24
CA SER A 328 2.90 -5.54 -6.24
C SER A 328 1.48 -6.03 -6.54
N SER A 329 0.89 -5.69 -7.69
CA SER A 329 -0.46 -6.16 -8.08
C SER A 329 -0.57 -6.41 -9.56
N ALA A 330 -1.16 -7.55 -9.93
CA ALA A 330 -1.54 -7.83 -11.31
C ALA A 330 -2.79 -7.04 -11.77
N ASP A 331 -3.56 -6.44 -10.85
CA ASP A 331 -4.62 -5.47 -11.20
C ASP A 331 -4.10 -4.04 -11.00
N MET A 332 -3.47 -3.52 -12.05
CA MET A 332 -2.87 -2.19 -12.03
C MET A 332 -3.92 -1.08 -11.86
N GLY A 333 -5.14 -1.28 -12.39
CA GLY A 333 -6.22 -0.30 -12.31
C GLY A 333 -6.71 -0.13 -10.88
N HIS A 334 -7.03 -1.23 -10.21
CA HIS A 334 -7.46 -1.21 -8.81
C HIS A 334 -6.36 -0.69 -7.87
N MET A 335 -5.10 -1.10 -8.11
CA MET A 335 -3.97 -0.60 -7.33
C MET A 335 -3.77 0.91 -7.52
N ALA A 336 -3.92 1.44 -8.75
CA ALA A 336 -3.81 2.87 -9.02
C ALA A 336 -4.93 3.66 -8.33
N MET A 337 -6.16 3.15 -8.35
CA MET A 337 -7.27 3.73 -7.58
C MET A 337 -6.97 3.73 -6.08
N SER A 338 -6.44 2.62 -5.55
CA SER A 338 -6.12 2.49 -4.13
C SER A 338 -5.03 3.47 -3.68
N ILE A 339 -3.97 3.63 -4.48
CA ILE A 339 -2.95 4.67 -4.26
C ILE A 339 -3.58 6.06 -4.34
N GLY A 340 -4.45 6.32 -5.31
CA GLY A 340 -5.17 7.59 -5.46
C GLY A 340 -6.02 7.95 -4.24
N ILE A 341 -6.77 6.98 -3.69
CA ILE A 341 -7.55 7.14 -2.46
C ILE A 341 -6.63 7.47 -1.29
N ALA A 342 -5.56 6.68 -1.10
CA ALA A 342 -4.61 6.90 -0.01
C ALA A 342 -3.94 8.28 -0.08
N LEU A 343 -3.56 8.73 -1.29
CA LEU A 343 -3.01 10.07 -1.51
C LEU A 343 -4.03 11.17 -1.20
N LEU A 344 -5.27 11.04 -1.67
CA LEU A 344 -6.33 12.01 -1.40
C LEU A 344 -6.59 12.15 0.10
N VAL A 345 -6.78 11.02 0.80
CA VAL A 345 -7.01 11.02 2.24
C VAL A 345 -5.81 11.64 2.97
N THR A 346 -4.59 11.30 2.55
CA THR A 346 -3.37 11.86 3.13
C THR A 346 -3.25 13.36 2.91
N ILE A 347 -3.61 13.87 1.73
CA ILE A 347 -3.63 15.31 1.44
C ILE A 347 -4.65 16.02 2.35
N VAL A 348 -5.87 15.47 2.49
CA VAL A 348 -6.90 16.03 3.38
C VAL A 348 -6.40 16.08 4.82
N VAL A 349 -5.85 14.97 5.33
CA VAL A 349 -5.28 14.92 6.68
C VAL A 349 -4.11 15.90 6.84
N SER A 350 -3.23 16.01 5.85
CA SER A 350 -2.12 16.97 5.85
C SER A 350 -2.60 18.41 5.94
N ILE A 351 -3.63 18.80 5.17
CA ILE A 351 -4.22 20.14 5.21
C ILE A 351 -4.83 20.43 6.60
N VAL A 352 -5.53 19.45 7.18
CA VAL A 352 -6.11 19.55 8.53
C VAL A 352 -5.00 19.72 9.57
N LEU A 353 -3.97 18.87 9.54
CA LEU A 353 -2.83 18.97 10.46
C LEU A 353 -2.10 20.30 10.33
N PHE A 354 -1.85 20.76 9.10
CA PHE A 354 -1.24 22.07 8.85
C PHE A 354 -2.06 23.20 9.45
N LYS A 355 -3.39 23.18 9.28
CA LYS A 355 -4.31 24.22 9.78
C LYS A 355 -4.42 24.24 11.32
N PHE A 356 -4.43 23.08 11.98
CA PHE A 356 -4.69 22.98 13.42
C PHE A 356 -3.43 22.87 14.28
N VAL A 357 -2.37 22.23 13.77
CA VAL A 357 -1.13 21.96 14.52
C VAL A 357 -0.04 22.98 14.17
N GLY A 358 0.03 23.41 12.90
CA GLY A 358 1.09 24.27 12.37
C GLY A 358 2.44 23.55 12.22
N LEU A 359 3.37 24.15 11.48
CA LEU A 359 4.74 23.61 11.27
C LEU A 359 5.68 23.85 12.47
N GLU A 360 5.23 24.61 13.46
CA GLU A 360 6.03 24.98 14.63
C GLU A 360 6.18 23.83 15.66
N ARG A 361 5.48 22.71 15.43
CA ARG A 361 5.48 21.52 16.29
C ARG A 361 6.01 20.31 15.51
N GLY A 362 6.57 19.33 16.22
CA GLY A 362 7.07 18.09 15.62
C GLY A 362 8.49 18.20 15.02
N PHE A 363 8.75 17.43 13.97
CA PHE A 363 10.07 17.31 13.33
C PHE A 363 10.55 18.65 12.72
N PHE A 364 9.63 19.40 12.10
CA PHE A 364 9.93 20.65 11.39
C PHE A 364 10.47 21.78 12.29
N ARG A 365 10.25 21.73 13.61
CA ARG A 365 10.84 22.68 14.56
C ARG A 365 12.38 22.70 14.54
N HIS A 366 13.02 21.59 14.14
CA HIS A 366 14.48 21.50 14.07
C HIS A 366 15.05 21.94 12.71
N ILE A 367 14.19 22.16 11.72
CA ILE A 367 14.56 22.57 10.36
C ILE A 367 14.21 24.04 10.12
N ILE A 368 13.10 24.51 10.68
CA ILE A 368 12.67 25.90 10.59
C ILE A 368 13.47 26.72 11.61
N LEU A 369 14.31 27.62 11.10
CA LEU A 369 15.04 28.58 11.91
C LEU A 369 14.05 29.62 12.46
N ASN A 370 13.48 29.35 13.63
CA ASN A 370 12.56 30.25 14.32
C ASN A 370 13.24 31.47 14.96
N ASP A 371 14.55 31.61 14.82
CA ASP A 371 15.27 32.86 15.07
C ASP A 371 15.00 33.83 13.92
N SER A 372 13.77 34.34 13.85
CA SER A 372 13.61 35.70 13.37
C SER A 372 14.23 36.59 14.44
N THR A 373 15.39 37.15 14.12
CA THR A 373 15.99 38.27 14.86
C THR A 373 15.06 39.49 14.71
N SER A 374 13.88 39.41 15.35
CA SER A 374 12.93 40.51 15.41
C SER A 374 13.47 41.55 16.38
N SER A 375 13.50 42.80 15.91
CA SER A 375 13.91 43.99 16.65
C SER A 375 13.17 44.17 17.99
N GLU A 376 12.03 43.50 18.21
CA GLU A 376 11.32 43.47 19.51
C GLU A 376 12.04 42.67 20.60
N LYS A 377 12.94 41.73 20.26
CA LYS A 377 13.67 40.91 21.25
C LYS A 377 15.06 41.46 21.63
N GLY A 378 15.37 42.71 21.24
CA GLY A 378 16.57 43.40 21.72
C GLY A 378 17.90 42.99 21.06
N TYR A 379 17.87 42.28 19.93
CA TYR A 379 19.04 42.13 19.06
C TYR A 379 19.22 43.39 18.21
N VAL A 380 19.78 44.43 18.82
CA VAL A 380 20.28 45.61 18.10
C VAL A 380 21.78 45.40 17.96
N SER A 381 22.30 45.34 16.73
CA SER A 381 23.72 45.11 16.43
C SER A 381 24.67 46.21 16.95
N SER A 382 24.15 47.21 17.63
CA SER A 382 24.89 48.28 18.32
C SER A 382 24.03 48.83 19.46
N GLN A 383 24.61 48.97 20.65
CA GLN A 383 23.95 49.68 21.75
C GLN A 383 23.76 51.14 21.35
N ASN A 384 22.53 51.66 21.43
CA ASN A 384 22.30 53.09 21.29
C ASN A 384 23.01 53.81 22.46
N ARG A 385 24.11 54.49 22.15
CA ARG A 385 24.84 55.34 23.10
C ARG A 385 24.13 56.67 23.33
N LEU A 386 22.94 56.59 23.94
CA LEU A 386 22.16 57.77 24.30
C LEU A 386 22.91 58.71 25.25
N ASP A 387 23.89 58.18 25.99
CA ASP A 387 24.81 58.94 26.84
C ASP A 387 25.58 60.03 26.09
N LEU A 388 25.81 59.85 24.78
CA LEU A 388 26.55 60.80 23.95
C LEU A 388 25.72 61.99 23.48
N ILE A 389 24.39 61.90 23.49
CA ILE A 389 23.53 62.95 22.93
C ILE A 389 23.70 64.25 23.73
N GLY A 390 23.97 65.34 23.01
CA GLY A 390 24.22 66.66 23.59
C GLY A 390 25.69 66.94 23.93
N MET A 391 26.60 65.96 23.84
CA MET A 391 28.03 66.21 23.98
C MET A 391 28.56 67.05 22.83
N GLU A 392 29.39 68.04 23.16
CA GLU A 392 30.17 68.81 22.21
C GLU A 392 31.56 68.22 22.06
N GLY A 393 32.06 68.25 20.83
CA GLY A 393 33.37 67.73 20.46
C GLY A 393 33.93 68.51 19.28
N GLU A 394 35.05 68.04 18.76
CA GLU A 394 35.78 68.70 17.68
C GLU A 394 35.95 67.76 16.48
N ALA A 395 35.62 68.24 15.28
CA ALA A 395 35.85 67.48 14.05
C ALA A 395 37.35 67.31 13.77
N ILE A 396 37.85 66.07 13.77
CA ILE A 396 39.27 65.74 13.49
C ILE A 396 39.50 65.60 11.98
N THR A 397 38.51 65.08 11.26
CA THR A 397 38.52 64.96 9.79
C THR A 397 37.38 65.78 9.19
N PRO A 398 37.48 66.20 7.92
CA PRO A 398 36.39 66.92 7.27
C PRO A 398 35.15 66.01 7.14
N LEU A 399 33.99 66.44 7.65
CA LEU A 399 32.76 65.64 7.62
C LEU A 399 32.00 65.86 6.30
N ARG A 400 31.99 64.86 5.40
CA ARG A 400 31.37 64.93 4.05
C ARG A 400 30.64 63.65 3.60
N PRO A 401 29.42 63.37 4.08
CA PRO A 401 28.89 63.80 5.37
C PRO A 401 29.56 63.04 6.53
N SER A 402 30.25 61.93 6.25
CA SER A 402 30.94 61.14 7.27
C SER A 402 32.37 61.63 7.52
N GLY A 403 32.84 61.42 8.75
CA GLY A 403 34.22 61.59 9.17
C GLY A 403 34.35 61.23 10.65
N THR A 404 35.35 61.78 11.33
CA THR A 404 35.69 61.42 12.71
C THR A 404 35.77 62.69 13.55
N ALA A 405 35.13 62.68 14.71
CA ALA A 405 35.17 63.76 15.69
C ALA A 405 35.62 63.23 17.05
N ASP A 406 36.32 64.09 17.81
CA ASP A 406 36.77 63.80 19.18
C ASP A 406 35.76 64.35 20.18
N PHE A 407 35.27 63.51 21.08
CA PHE A 407 34.42 63.90 22.20
C PHE A 407 35.11 63.49 23.50
N ASN A 408 35.65 64.45 24.25
CA ASN A 408 36.36 64.20 25.51
C ASN A 408 37.45 63.12 25.43
N GLY A 409 38.23 63.09 24.34
CA GLY A 409 39.31 62.12 24.11
C GLY A 409 38.87 60.80 23.47
N GLU A 410 37.57 60.63 23.20
CA GLU A 410 37.03 59.50 22.46
C GLU A 410 36.82 59.87 20.98
N ARG A 411 37.52 59.18 20.08
CA ARG A 411 37.37 59.36 18.63
C ARG A 411 36.21 58.54 18.11
N LEU A 412 35.19 59.20 17.59
CA LEU A 412 33.96 58.57 17.11
C LEU A 412 33.75 58.87 15.62
N ASP A 413 33.28 57.87 14.89
CA ASP A 413 32.83 58.03 13.51
C ASP A 413 31.44 58.67 13.52
N VAL A 414 31.33 59.83 12.88
CA VAL A 414 30.15 60.68 12.90
C VAL A 414 29.72 61.06 11.48
N VAL A 415 28.43 61.37 11.35
CA VAL A 415 27.80 61.83 10.11
C VAL A 415 27.20 63.20 10.33
N SER A 416 27.57 64.18 9.53
CA SER A 416 27.05 65.54 9.64
C SER A 416 25.57 65.61 9.25
N GLU A 417 24.81 66.40 10.00
CA GLU A 417 23.41 66.70 9.73
C GLU A 417 23.32 67.77 8.63
N GLY A 418 23.33 67.32 7.37
CA GLY A 418 22.90 68.14 6.22
C GLY A 418 23.93 69.09 5.62
N GLY A 419 25.18 69.15 6.10
CA GLY A 419 26.20 70.07 5.58
C GLY A 419 27.65 69.60 5.73
N PHE A 420 28.55 70.16 4.92
CA PHE A 420 30.00 69.96 5.07
C PHE A 420 30.49 70.65 6.35
N ILE A 421 31.20 69.93 7.22
CA ILE A 421 31.84 70.50 8.41
C ILE A 421 33.38 70.41 8.25
N PRO A 422 34.10 71.55 8.24
CA PRO A 422 35.56 71.58 8.21
C PRO A 422 36.21 70.94 9.44
N VAL A 423 37.49 70.60 9.32
CA VAL A 423 38.34 70.18 10.45
C VAL A 423 38.43 71.30 11.49
N HIS A 424 38.50 70.94 12.77
CA HIS A 424 38.58 71.81 13.94
C HIS A 424 37.35 72.66 14.24
N GLN A 425 36.18 72.31 13.68
CA GLN A 425 34.92 72.91 14.07
C GLN A 425 34.26 72.15 15.23
N THR A 426 33.61 72.91 16.11
CA THR A 426 32.82 72.37 17.22
C THR A 426 31.54 71.75 16.69
N VAL A 427 31.29 70.51 17.09
CA VAL A 427 30.10 69.74 16.70
C VAL A 427 29.41 69.19 17.93
N LYS A 428 28.07 69.20 17.92
CA LYS A 428 27.23 68.61 18.98
C LYS A 428 26.54 67.36 18.46
N ILE A 429 26.53 66.30 19.25
CA ILE A 429 25.81 65.07 18.91
C ILE A 429 24.31 65.30 19.05
N MET A 430 23.59 65.24 17.93
CA MET A 430 22.14 65.48 17.86
C MET A 430 21.35 64.19 18.05
N LYS A 431 21.87 63.07 17.54
CA LYS A 431 21.18 61.78 17.56
C LYS A 431 22.15 60.62 17.46
N THR A 432 21.87 59.53 18.15
CA THR A 432 22.55 58.24 17.97
C THR A 432 21.54 57.18 17.50
N GLU A 433 21.80 56.56 16.35
CA GLU A 433 21.02 55.45 15.81
C GLU A 433 21.96 54.27 15.53
N GLY A 434 22.07 53.36 16.50
CA GLY A 434 23.00 52.24 16.46
C GLY A 434 24.45 52.71 16.32
N SER A 435 25.13 52.29 15.25
CA SER A 435 26.49 52.71 14.91
C SER A 435 26.57 54.08 14.22
N ARG A 436 25.44 54.73 13.94
CA ARG A 436 25.39 56.02 13.27
C ARG A 436 25.21 57.15 14.30
N ILE A 437 26.23 57.97 14.47
CA ILE A 437 26.20 59.16 15.32
C ILE A 437 26.05 60.39 14.44
N VAL A 438 24.96 61.14 14.60
CA VAL A 438 24.65 62.33 13.80
C VAL A 438 25.05 63.58 14.56
N VAL A 439 25.85 64.44 13.93
CA VAL A 439 26.39 65.66 14.54
C VAL A 439 26.02 66.92 13.76
N ARG A 440 25.84 68.04 14.45
CA ARG A 440 25.60 69.36 13.86
C ARG A 440 26.70 70.33 14.29
N GLU A 441 27.14 71.19 13.37
CA GLU A 441 28.06 72.29 13.70
C GLU A 441 27.38 73.26 14.67
N VAL A 442 28.07 73.58 15.78
CA VAL A 442 27.61 74.57 16.75
C VAL A 442 28.08 75.94 16.28
N LYS A 443 27.16 76.77 15.77
CA LYS A 443 27.46 78.16 15.40
C LYS A 443 27.32 79.03 16.65
N LYS A 444 28.25 79.98 16.86
CA LYS A 444 28.29 80.89 18.02
C LYS A 444 27.02 81.77 18.24
N ALA A 445 25.98 81.64 17.41
CA ALA A 445 24.70 82.33 17.58
C ALA A 445 23.67 81.54 18.41
N ASP A 446 23.90 80.24 18.68
CA ASP A 446 22.91 79.36 19.31
C ASP A 446 23.07 79.23 20.86
N GLN A 447 23.92 80.05 21.49
CA GLN A 447 24.13 80.02 22.96
C GLN A 447 23.10 80.84 23.76
N GLU A 448 22.17 81.56 23.11
CA GLU A 448 21.19 82.43 23.81
C GLU A 448 19.75 81.87 23.89
N GLU A 449 19.42 80.72 23.28
CA GLU A 449 18.04 80.18 23.28
C GLU A 449 17.77 79.00 24.24
N GLU A 450 18.77 78.40 24.89
CA GLU A 450 18.57 77.27 25.84
C GLU A 450 18.60 77.67 27.33
N THR A 451 18.68 78.97 27.67
CA THR A 451 18.39 79.49 29.02
C THR A 451 17.19 80.42 29.02
N ASN A 452 15.99 79.84 28.88
CA ASN A 452 14.75 80.36 29.45
C ASN A 452 13.69 79.27 29.62
#